data_AF-A0A1M5SCH7-F1
#
_entry.id   AF-A0A1M5SCH7-F1
#
_cell.length_a   1.000
_cell.length_b   1.000
_cell.length_c   1.000
_cell.angle_alpha   90.00
_cell.angle_beta   90.00
_cell.angle_gamma   90.00
#
_symmetry.space_group_name_H-M   'P 1'
#
loop_
_entity.id
_entity.type
_entity.pdbx_description
1 polymer ?
#
loop_
_entity_poly.entity_id
_entity_poly.type
_entity_poly.pdbx_seq_one_letter_code
_entity_poly.pdbx_strand_id
1 'polypeptide(L)'
;MSFGEIEAKPSNVTVQGTGLTSLNMSGFKEIYDSGLPEAELEEKHRFKFCTLPGIVLLKLLAFQERPEIRRDDVKDISKILKHFFDMYANEIYEKHNDLFGDKYINLNWIAARVLGRDMGKIAQLSEDLFIRIKKILTKNTIDIHSSNIAKIMTEFFQNTIEENVKLLEQVKIGYLENR
;
A
#
# COMPACT_ATOMS: atom_id res chain seq x y z
N MET A 1 1.49 7.34 26.97
CA MET A 1 2.89 7.81 26.87
C MET A 1 3.23 7.90 25.40
N SER A 2 3.61 9.09 24.94
CA SER A 2 3.82 9.44 23.53
C SER A 2 5.28 9.21 23.14
N PHE A 3 5.51 8.61 21.97
CA PHE A 3 6.82 8.29 21.39
C PHE A 3 7.67 9.51 20.96
N GLY A 4 7.41 10.69 21.53
CA GLY A 4 7.89 11.98 21.02
C GLY A 4 9.37 12.31 21.25
N GLU A 5 10.11 11.52 22.04
CA GLU A 5 11.51 11.85 22.39
C GLU A 5 12.57 10.98 21.70
N ILE A 6 12.19 10.02 20.85
CA ILE A 6 13.14 9.13 20.16
C ILE A 6 13.10 9.39 18.65
N GLU A 7 13.36 10.63 18.26
CA GLU A 7 13.52 10.99 16.84
C GLU A 7 14.86 11.70 16.63
N ALA A 8 15.92 10.90 16.53
CA ALA A 8 17.15 11.30 15.87
C ALA A 8 17.36 10.34 14.70
N LYS A 9 17.30 10.87 13.46
CA LYS A 9 17.46 10.10 12.22
C LYS A 9 18.66 9.14 12.31
N PRO A 10 18.57 7.90 11.78
CA PRO A 10 17.61 7.37 10.81
C PRO A 10 16.35 6.81 11.46
N SER A 11 15.38 6.36 10.66
CA SER A 11 14.07 5.78 11.03
C SER A 11 14.13 4.50 11.88
N ASN A 12 15.24 4.26 12.58
CA ASN A 12 15.54 3.09 13.38
C ASN A 12 15.37 3.44 14.87
N VAL A 13 14.35 2.89 15.50
CA VAL A 13 14.22 2.94 16.96
C VAL A 13 15.09 1.84 17.55
N THR A 14 16.15 2.22 18.26
CA THR A 14 17.04 1.28 18.92
C THR A 14 16.52 0.97 20.33
N VAL A 15 16.01 -0.24 20.57
CA VAL A 15 15.58 -0.68 21.91
C VAL A 15 16.73 -1.47 22.54
N GLN A 16 17.23 -1.02 23.69
CA GLN A 16 18.27 -1.76 24.42
C GLN A 16 17.67 -3.01 25.08
N GLY A 17 17.92 -4.17 24.47
CA GLY A 17 17.54 -5.48 24.99
C GLY A 17 18.31 -6.57 24.25
N THR A 18 18.49 -7.74 24.87
CA THR A 18 19.13 -8.90 24.24
C THR A 18 18.19 -9.49 23.18
N GLY A 19 18.22 -8.93 21.96
CA GLY A 19 17.32 -9.29 20.86
C GLY A 19 17.32 -8.28 19.71
N LEU A 20 16.23 -8.26 18.92
CA LEU A 20 16.01 -7.36 17.77
C LEU A 20 16.13 -5.89 18.23
N THR A 21 17.24 -5.27 17.89
CA THR A 21 17.71 -4.02 18.51
C THR A 21 17.39 -2.78 17.70
N SER A 22 16.82 -2.88 16.49
CA SER A 22 16.38 -1.74 15.68
C SER A 22 15.05 -1.99 14.96
N LEU A 23 14.10 -1.05 15.09
CA LEU A 23 12.80 -1.06 14.41
C LEU A 23 12.76 0.06 13.36
N ASN A 24 12.60 -0.29 12.08
CA ASN A 24 12.35 0.69 11.03
C ASN A 24 10.89 1.17 11.10
N MET A 25 10.67 2.42 11.49
CA MET A 25 9.35 3.03 11.67
C MET A 25 8.84 3.75 10.42
N SER A 26 9.58 3.70 9.32
CA SER A 26 9.19 4.38 8.07
C SER A 26 7.86 3.83 7.55
N GLY A 27 6.88 4.71 7.30
CA GLY A 27 5.53 4.34 6.88
C GLY A 27 4.55 4.17 8.05
N PHE A 28 5.00 3.77 9.25
CA PHE A 28 4.10 3.57 10.39
C PHE A 28 3.57 4.89 10.94
N LYS A 29 4.43 5.91 11.05
CA LYS A 29 4.04 7.23 11.55
C LYS A 29 3.02 7.87 10.62
N GLU A 30 3.28 7.88 9.32
CA GLU A 30 2.39 8.47 8.33
C GLU A 30 1.03 7.76 8.30
N ILE A 31 1.01 6.44 8.39
CA ILE A 31 -0.23 5.67 8.48
C ILE A 31 -1.00 6.01 9.76
N TYR A 32 -0.32 6.10 10.90
CA TYR A 32 -0.97 6.47 12.16
C TYR A 32 -1.55 7.90 12.10
N ASP A 33 -0.76 8.85 11.60
CA ASP A 33 -1.11 10.27 11.49
C ASP A 33 -2.21 10.51 10.43
N SER A 34 -2.39 9.61 9.46
CA SER A 34 -3.48 9.67 8.47
C SER A 34 -4.88 9.45 9.06
N GLY A 35 -4.97 9.01 10.32
CA GLY A 35 -6.22 8.76 11.01
C GLY A 35 -6.68 7.32 10.82
N LEU A 36 -6.32 6.45 11.78
CA LEU A 36 -6.74 5.05 11.77
C LEU A 36 -8.22 4.90 12.15
N PRO A 37 -8.99 4.07 11.42
CA PRO A 37 -10.33 3.68 11.84
C PRO A 37 -10.31 2.95 13.18
N GLU A 38 -11.42 3.03 13.91
CA GLU A 38 -11.64 2.35 15.18
C GLU A 38 -12.73 1.29 15.02
N ALA A 39 -12.50 0.11 15.58
CA ALA A 39 -13.50 -0.94 15.74
C ALA A 39 -13.87 -1.07 17.22
N GLU A 40 -15.17 -1.21 17.50
CA GLU A 40 -15.69 -1.44 18.83
C GLU A 40 -16.13 -2.90 18.99
N LEU A 41 -15.64 -3.55 20.04
CA LEU A 41 -15.98 -4.93 20.40
C LEU A 41 -16.68 -4.93 21.77
N GLU A 42 -17.87 -5.53 21.82
CA GLU A 42 -18.66 -5.74 23.04
C GLU A 42 -18.91 -4.47 23.87
N GLU A 43 -19.01 -3.31 23.22
CA GLU A 43 -19.24 -2.00 23.84
C GLU A 43 -18.20 -1.60 24.92
N LYS A 44 -17.07 -2.30 24.98
CA LYS A 44 -16.06 -2.16 26.04
C LYS A 44 -14.66 -1.91 25.51
N HIS A 45 -14.37 -2.42 24.32
CA HIS A 45 -13.04 -2.37 23.77
C HIS A 45 -13.03 -1.67 22.43
N ARG A 46 -12.22 -0.61 22.32
CA ARG A 46 -11.98 0.11 21.07
C ARG A 46 -10.56 -0.12 20.61
N PHE A 47 -10.40 -0.55 19.36
CA PHE A 47 -9.09 -0.81 18.78
C PHE A 47 -8.94 -0.06 17.46
N LYS A 48 -7.82 0.64 17.31
CA LYS A 48 -7.40 1.20 16.02
C LYS A 48 -6.81 0.11 15.15
N PHE A 49 -7.13 0.13 13.87
CA PHE A 49 -6.57 -0.82 12.91
C PHE A 49 -6.08 -0.13 11.65
N CYS A 50 -5.11 -0.75 10.98
CA CYS A 50 -4.54 -0.21 9.75
C CYS A 50 -5.51 -0.43 8.58
N THR A 51 -5.66 0.59 7.74
CA THR A 51 -6.45 0.49 6.50
C THR A 51 -5.73 -0.36 5.46
N LEU A 52 -6.45 -0.92 4.48
CA LEU A 52 -5.81 -1.68 3.39
C LEU A 52 -4.78 -0.86 2.60
N PRO A 53 -5.02 0.42 2.23
CA PRO A 53 -3.99 1.29 1.64
C PRO A 53 -2.72 1.38 2.51
N GLY A 54 -2.87 1.52 3.83
CA GLY A 54 -1.75 1.55 4.77
C GLY A 54 -0.99 0.21 4.81
N ILE A 55 -1.71 -0.91 4.83
CA ILE A 55 -1.10 -2.26 4.78
C ILE A 55 -0.28 -2.44 3.50
N VAL A 56 -0.83 -2.02 2.34
CA VAL A 56 -0.12 -2.11 1.06
C VAL A 56 1.16 -1.27 1.07
N LEU A 57 1.14 -0.05 1.63
CA LEU A 57 2.35 0.78 1.79
C LEU A 57 3.43 0.05 2.60
N LEU A 58 3.08 -0.48 3.77
CA LEU A 58 4.04 -1.20 4.62
C LEU A 58 4.61 -2.44 3.92
N LYS A 59 3.76 -3.19 3.21
CA LYS A 59 4.16 -4.39 2.47
C LYS A 59 5.09 -4.07 1.30
N LEU A 60 4.84 -2.98 0.57
CA LEU A 60 5.74 -2.52 -0.49
C LEU A 60 7.11 -2.13 0.04
N LEU A 61 7.17 -1.42 1.17
CA LEU A 61 8.43 -1.05 1.82
C LEU A 61 9.19 -2.30 2.30
N ALA A 62 8.51 -3.20 3.01
CA ALA A 62 9.12 -4.42 3.53
C ALA A 62 9.63 -5.32 2.40
N PHE A 63 8.87 -5.45 1.31
CA PHE A 63 9.31 -6.19 0.12
C PHE A 63 10.53 -5.55 -0.54
N GLN A 64 10.56 -4.23 -0.70
CA GLN A 64 11.70 -3.53 -1.29
C GLN A 64 13.00 -3.71 -0.48
N GLU A 65 12.89 -3.84 0.83
CA GLU A 65 14.05 -4.00 1.72
C GLU A 65 14.65 -5.41 1.66
N ARG A 66 13.82 -6.46 1.49
CA ARG A 66 14.26 -7.87 1.49
C ARG A 66 13.47 -8.72 0.49
N PRO A 67 13.52 -8.42 -0.82
CA PRO A 67 12.67 -9.06 -1.83
C PRO A 67 12.86 -10.58 -1.95
N GLU A 68 14.04 -11.07 -1.58
CA GLU A 68 14.41 -12.48 -1.61
C GLU A 68 13.64 -13.37 -0.61
N ILE A 69 13.22 -12.81 0.54
CA ILE A 69 12.45 -13.55 1.56
C ILE A 69 11.02 -13.02 1.77
N ARG A 70 10.70 -11.83 1.28
CA ARG A 70 9.41 -11.15 1.53
C ARG A 70 8.39 -11.33 0.39
N ARG A 71 8.48 -12.42 -0.38
CA ARG A 71 7.57 -12.69 -1.51
C ARG A 71 6.10 -12.79 -1.08
N ASP A 72 5.84 -13.23 0.16
CA ASP A 72 4.49 -13.28 0.73
C ASP A 72 3.84 -11.90 0.89
N ASP A 73 4.62 -10.81 1.00
CA ASP A 73 4.03 -9.47 0.96
C ASP A 73 3.41 -9.15 -0.39
N VAL A 74 4.05 -9.57 -1.48
CA VAL A 74 3.48 -9.42 -2.83
C VAL A 74 2.23 -10.28 -2.97
N LYS A 75 2.22 -11.50 -2.42
CA LYS A 75 1.03 -12.35 -2.37
C LYS A 75 -0.14 -11.64 -1.68
N ASP A 76 0.11 -11.00 -0.54
CA ASP A 76 -0.92 -10.28 0.20
C ASP A 76 -1.40 -9.02 -0.53
N ILE A 77 -0.48 -8.24 -1.12
CA ILE A 77 -0.84 -7.08 -1.97
C ILE A 77 -1.75 -7.54 -3.12
N SER A 78 -1.43 -8.67 -3.74
CA SER A 78 -2.21 -9.22 -4.85
C SER A 78 -3.62 -9.65 -4.41
N LYS A 79 -3.75 -10.26 -3.23
CA LYS A 79 -5.05 -10.60 -2.65
C LYS A 79 -5.88 -9.35 -2.39
N ILE A 80 -5.26 -8.31 -1.83
CA ILE A 80 -5.91 -7.02 -1.62
C ILE A 80 -6.41 -6.48 -2.96
N LEU A 81 -5.54 -6.35 -3.97
CA LEU A 81 -5.92 -5.85 -5.30
C LEU A 81 -7.07 -6.66 -5.94
N LYS A 82 -7.05 -7.99 -5.79
CA LYS A 82 -8.09 -8.86 -6.34
C LYS A 82 -9.47 -8.63 -5.73
N HIS A 83 -9.52 -8.34 -4.42
CA HIS A 83 -10.78 -8.23 -3.66
C HIS A 83 -11.14 -6.79 -3.29
N PHE A 84 -10.30 -5.81 -3.62
CA PHE A 84 -10.47 -4.42 -3.21
C PHE A 84 -11.78 -3.85 -3.74
N PHE A 85 -12.14 -4.15 -4.99
CA PHE A 85 -13.41 -3.70 -5.56
C PHE A 85 -14.59 -4.22 -4.74
N ASP A 86 -14.65 -5.53 -4.48
CA ASP A 86 -15.77 -6.15 -3.76
C ASP A 86 -15.92 -5.58 -2.34
N MET A 87 -14.80 -5.29 -1.68
CA MET A 87 -14.78 -4.75 -0.31
C MET A 87 -15.15 -3.27 -0.24
N TYR A 88 -14.80 -2.48 -1.27
CA TYR A 88 -14.95 -1.03 -1.29
C TYR A 88 -15.96 -0.52 -2.33
N ALA A 89 -16.77 -1.41 -2.93
CA ALA A 89 -17.64 -1.09 -4.05
C ALA A 89 -18.53 0.14 -3.77
N ASN A 90 -19.20 0.17 -2.62
CA ASN A 90 -20.06 1.29 -2.24
C ASN A 90 -19.29 2.61 -2.21
N GLU A 91 -18.14 2.63 -1.54
CA GLU A 91 -17.30 3.83 -1.47
C GLU A 91 -16.76 4.25 -2.85
N ILE A 92 -16.37 3.29 -3.69
CA ILE A 92 -15.90 3.54 -5.06
C ILE A 92 -17.02 4.17 -5.89
N TYR A 93 -18.24 3.63 -5.85
CA TYR A 93 -19.38 4.18 -6.57
C TYR A 93 -19.84 5.53 -6.02
N GLU A 94 -19.68 5.80 -4.71
CA GLU A 94 -20.10 7.08 -4.14
C GLU A 94 -19.07 8.20 -4.38
N LYS A 95 -17.78 7.90 -4.20
CA LYS A 95 -16.72 8.91 -4.11
C LYS A 95 -15.78 8.97 -5.30
N HIS A 96 -15.81 7.96 -6.17
CA HIS A 96 -14.89 7.83 -7.31
C HIS A 96 -15.62 7.65 -8.65
N ASN A 97 -16.80 8.27 -8.78
CA ASN A 97 -17.58 8.30 -10.02
C ASN A 97 -16.80 8.85 -11.21
N ASP A 98 -15.80 9.70 -10.97
CA ASP A 98 -14.93 10.26 -12.00
C ASP A 98 -14.11 9.21 -12.76
N LEU A 99 -13.93 8.02 -12.16
CA LEU A 99 -13.26 6.89 -12.80
C LEU A 99 -14.18 6.08 -13.71
N PHE A 100 -15.49 6.30 -13.65
CA PHE A 100 -16.47 5.63 -14.49
C PHE A 100 -16.79 6.51 -15.71
N GLY A 101 -16.63 5.95 -16.91
CA GLY A 101 -16.83 6.72 -18.15
C GLY A 101 -16.62 5.91 -19.43
N ASP A 102 -15.86 4.82 -19.35
CA ASP A 102 -15.78 3.82 -20.41
C ASP A 102 -16.67 2.62 -20.07
N LYS A 103 -17.52 2.22 -21.02
CA LYS A 103 -18.45 1.08 -20.89
C LYS A 103 -17.72 -0.27 -20.70
N TYR A 104 -16.45 -0.35 -21.08
CA TYR A 104 -15.63 -1.55 -20.98
C TYR A 104 -14.57 -1.46 -19.88
N ILE A 105 -14.70 -0.52 -18.95
CA ILE A 105 -13.71 -0.33 -17.91
C ILE A 105 -13.66 -1.52 -16.96
N ASN A 106 -12.45 -2.01 -16.71
CA ASN A 106 -12.21 -3.09 -15.77
C ASN A 106 -12.37 -2.57 -14.32
N LEU A 107 -13.31 -3.14 -13.57
CA LEU A 107 -13.60 -2.72 -12.19
C LEU A 107 -12.40 -2.90 -11.25
N ASN A 108 -11.56 -3.91 -11.49
CA ASN A 108 -10.32 -4.09 -10.72
C ASN A 108 -9.29 -3.01 -11.04
N TRP A 109 -9.31 -2.43 -12.24
CA TRP A 109 -8.46 -1.28 -12.58
C TRP A 109 -8.92 -0.01 -11.87
N ILE A 110 -10.23 0.22 -11.81
CA ILE A 110 -10.80 1.32 -11.01
C ILE A 110 -10.40 1.15 -9.54
N ALA A 111 -10.62 -0.03 -8.97
CA ALA A 111 -10.28 -0.33 -7.58
C ALA A 111 -8.78 -0.15 -7.31
N ALA A 112 -7.91 -0.59 -8.21
CA ALA A 112 -6.47 -0.39 -8.11
C ALA A 112 -6.09 1.11 -8.12
N ARG A 113 -6.76 1.92 -8.96
CA ARG A 113 -6.56 3.37 -9.00
C ARG A 113 -7.05 4.05 -7.72
N VAL A 114 -8.18 3.63 -7.17
CA VAL A 114 -8.69 4.12 -5.87
C VAL A 114 -7.73 3.76 -4.73
N LEU A 115 -7.27 2.51 -4.65
CA LEU A 115 -6.23 2.09 -3.70
C LEU A 115 -4.99 2.99 -3.82
N GLY A 116 -4.56 3.28 -5.06
CA GLY A 116 -3.50 4.23 -5.35
C GLY A 116 -3.76 5.61 -4.76
N ARG A 117 -4.94 6.20 -4.99
CA ARG A 117 -5.32 7.52 -4.45
C ARG A 117 -5.17 7.56 -2.93
N ASP A 118 -5.71 6.55 -2.25
CA ASP A 118 -5.68 6.51 -0.79
C ASP A 118 -4.27 6.28 -0.25
N MET A 119 -3.45 5.45 -0.91
CA MET A 119 -2.02 5.34 -0.63
C MET A 119 -1.32 6.69 -0.79
N GLY A 120 -1.64 7.45 -1.83
CA GLY A 120 -1.08 8.77 -2.11
C GLY A 120 -1.39 9.78 -0.99
N LYS A 121 -2.65 9.82 -0.52
CA LYS A 121 -3.07 10.68 0.60
C LYS A 121 -2.24 10.43 1.87
N ILE A 122 -2.01 9.15 2.20
CA ILE A 122 -1.18 8.77 3.36
C ILE A 122 0.28 9.16 3.12
N ALA A 123 0.82 8.81 1.96
CA ALA A 123 2.24 8.99 1.68
C ALA A 123 2.67 10.47 1.59
N GLN A 124 1.76 11.38 1.23
CA GLN A 124 2.03 12.82 1.17
C GLN A 124 2.31 13.48 2.51
N LEU A 125 2.00 12.80 3.62
CA LEU A 125 2.39 13.25 4.95
C LEU A 125 3.93 13.26 5.14
N SER A 126 4.67 12.61 4.22
CA SER A 126 6.13 12.52 4.24
C SER A 126 6.69 12.44 2.82
N GLU A 127 7.39 13.50 2.38
CA GLU A 127 8.00 13.54 1.03
C GLU A 127 8.96 12.36 0.79
N ASP A 128 9.67 11.88 1.81
CA ASP A 128 10.53 10.69 1.71
C ASP A 128 9.72 9.43 1.40
N LEU A 129 8.66 9.17 2.18
CA LEU A 129 7.75 8.05 1.93
C LEU A 129 7.15 8.17 0.53
N PHE A 130 6.73 9.38 0.15
CA PHE A 130 6.12 9.62 -1.14
C PHE A 130 7.05 9.23 -2.30
N ILE A 131 8.30 9.70 -2.26
CA ILE A 131 9.34 9.42 -3.26
C ILE A 131 9.68 7.92 -3.27
N ARG A 132 9.83 7.29 -2.10
CA ARG A 132 10.18 5.86 -2.00
C ARG A 132 9.14 4.96 -2.66
N ILE A 133 7.86 5.17 -2.36
CA ILE A 133 6.76 4.40 -2.96
C ILE A 133 6.64 4.71 -4.45
N LYS A 134 6.74 5.98 -4.87
CA LYS A 134 6.78 6.36 -6.30
C LYS A 134 7.88 5.59 -7.05
N LYS A 135 9.08 5.47 -6.46
CA LYS A 135 10.20 4.73 -7.06
C LYS A 135 9.89 3.24 -7.20
N ILE A 136 9.27 2.62 -6.18
CA ILE A 136 8.84 1.21 -6.22
C ILE A 136 7.83 0.99 -7.35
N LEU A 137 6.77 1.80 -7.40
CA LEU A 137 5.72 1.70 -8.42
C LEU A 137 6.27 1.95 -9.82
N THR A 138 7.13 2.97 -10.00
CA THR A 138 7.75 3.28 -11.30
C THR A 138 8.61 2.11 -11.79
N LYS A 139 9.47 1.56 -10.92
CA LYS A 139 10.32 0.41 -11.28
C LYS A 139 9.50 -0.80 -11.74
N ASN A 140 8.32 -1.03 -11.16
CA ASN A 140 7.48 -2.18 -11.49
C ASN A 140 6.43 -1.90 -12.58
N THR A 141 6.49 -0.73 -13.22
CA THR A 141 5.56 -0.35 -14.31
C THR A 141 6.26 0.23 -15.54
N ILE A 142 7.57 0.46 -15.51
CA ILE A 142 8.32 1.03 -16.65
C ILE A 142 8.48 0.04 -17.81
N ASP A 143 8.71 -1.23 -17.49
CA ASP A 143 8.88 -2.30 -18.47
C ASP A 143 8.36 -3.62 -17.86
N ILE A 144 7.61 -4.37 -18.67
CA ILE A 144 6.97 -5.64 -18.27
C ILE A 144 8.03 -6.66 -17.86
N HIS A 145 9.16 -6.72 -18.56
CA HIS A 145 10.22 -7.68 -18.25
C HIS A 145 11.02 -7.32 -17.01
N SER A 146 10.97 -6.06 -16.55
CA SER A 146 11.67 -5.60 -15.34
C SER A 146 10.82 -5.64 -14.05
N SER A 147 9.52 -5.92 -14.17
CA SER A 147 8.59 -5.86 -13.03
C SER A 147 8.66 -7.10 -12.13
N ASN A 148 9.47 -7.02 -11.08
CA ASN A 148 9.62 -8.10 -10.11
C ASN A 148 8.31 -8.39 -9.37
N ILE A 149 7.55 -7.35 -8.99
CA ILE A 149 6.26 -7.52 -8.33
C ILE A 149 5.31 -8.26 -9.28
N ALA A 150 5.14 -7.80 -10.52
CA ALA A 150 4.22 -8.43 -11.46
C ALA A 150 4.58 -9.89 -11.77
N LYS A 151 5.87 -10.23 -11.85
CA LYS A 151 6.33 -11.62 -11.99
C LYS A 151 5.90 -12.46 -10.78
N ILE A 152 6.13 -11.98 -9.56
CA ILE A 152 5.74 -12.70 -8.34
C ILE A 152 4.22 -12.86 -8.28
N MET A 153 3.44 -11.86 -8.70
CA MET A 153 1.97 -11.94 -8.75
C MET A 153 1.49 -13.13 -9.61
N THR A 154 2.14 -13.43 -10.73
CA THR A 154 1.75 -14.58 -11.60
C THR A 154 1.89 -15.94 -10.92
N GLU A 155 2.69 -16.07 -9.86
CA GLU A 155 2.83 -17.35 -9.13
C GLU A 155 1.66 -17.63 -8.20
N PHE A 156 0.88 -16.61 -7.85
CA PHE A 156 -0.21 -16.72 -6.88
C PHE A 156 -1.58 -16.61 -7.52
N PHE A 157 -1.66 -16.19 -8.79
CA PHE A 157 -2.90 -15.89 -9.49
C PHE A 157 -2.83 -16.42 -10.93
N GLN A 158 -3.97 -16.85 -11.47
CA GLN A 158 -4.09 -17.28 -12.86
C GLN A 158 -4.20 -16.05 -13.78
N ASN A 159 -3.13 -15.27 -13.87
CA ASN A 159 -3.05 -14.04 -14.66
C ASN A 159 -1.68 -13.91 -15.35
N THR A 160 -1.56 -12.95 -16.27
CA THR A 160 -0.31 -12.68 -16.98
C THR A 160 0.50 -11.56 -16.34
N ILE A 161 1.78 -11.45 -16.71
CA ILE A 161 2.64 -10.36 -16.24
C ILE A 161 2.09 -9.01 -16.73
N GLU A 162 1.57 -8.95 -17.95
CA GLU A 162 0.97 -7.76 -18.55
C GLU A 162 -0.26 -7.29 -17.75
N GLU A 163 -1.14 -8.21 -17.36
CA GLU A 163 -2.31 -7.89 -16.53
C GLU A 163 -1.90 -7.34 -15.16
N ASN A 164 -0.86 -7.93 -14.55
CA ASN A 164 -0.33 -7.47 -13.28
C ASN A 164 0.36 -6.10 -13.38
N VAL A 165 1.13 -5.86 -14.44
CA VAL A 165 1.74 -4.55 -14.72
C VAL A 165 0.66 -3.49 -14.92
N LYS A 166 -0.44 -3.83 -15.61
CA LYS A 166 -1.58 -2.92 -15.79
C LYS A 166 -2.25 -2.58 -14.46
N LEU A 167 -2.43 -3.55 -13.56
CA LEU A 167 -2.92 -3.27 -12.20
C LEU A 167 -1.98 -2.32 -11.44
N LEU A 168 -0.67 -2.60 -11.44
CA LEU A 168 0.32 -1.74 -10.77
C LEU A 168 0.39 -0.34 -11.40
N GLU A 169 0.16 -0.23 -12.71
CA GLU A 169 0.07 1.05 -13.42
C GLU A 169 -1.13 1.87 -12.94
N GLN A 170 -2.28 1.25 -12.72
CA GLN A 170 -3.45 1.93 -12.15
C GLN A 170 -3.20 2.39 -10.71
N VAL A 171 -2.57 1.56 -9.88
CA VAL A 171 -2.12 1.97 -8.53
C VAL A 171 -1.20 3.19 -8.63
N LYS A 172 -0.21 3.17 -9.54
CA LYS A 172 0.70 4.30 -9.76
C LYS A 172 -0.03 5.56 -10.21
N ILE A 173 -0.96 5.45 -11.14
CA ILE A 173 -1.73 6.60 -11.65
C ILE A 173 -2.48 7.24 -10.48
N GLY A 174 -3.29 6.46 -9.75
CA GLY A 174 -4.05 6.98 -8.61
C GLY A 174 -3.14 7.56 -7.51
N TYR A 175 -2.01 6.92 -7.25
CA TYR A 175 -1.02 7.39 -6.28
C TYR A 175 -0.45 8.78 -6.61
N LEU A 176 -0.36 9.12 -7.89
CA LEU A 176 0.22 10.39 -8.35
C LEU A 176 -0.81 11.52 -8.51
N GLU A 177 -2.11 11.23 -8.44
CA GLU A 177 -3.17 12.21 -8.73
C GLU A 177 -3.35 13.28 -7.67
N ASN A 178 -2.99 12.99 -6.42
CA ASN A 178 -3.21 13.94 -5.32
C ASN A 178 -2.07 14.96 -5.18
N ARG A 179 -1.08 14.96 -6.09
CA ARG A 179 0.15 15.76 -5.96
C ARG A 179 0.07 17.11 -6.64
#